data_AF-A0A7V0P4Y7-F1
#
_entry.id   AF-A0A7V0P4Y7-F1
#
_cell.length_a   1.000
_cell.length_b   1.000
_cell.length_c   1.000
_cell.angle_alpha   90.00
_cell.angle_beta   90.00
_cell.angle_gamma   90.00
#
_symmetry.space_group_name_H-M   'P 1'
#
loop_
_entity.id
_entity.type
_entity.pdbx_description
1 polymer ?
#
loop_
_entity_poly.entity_id
_entity_poly.type
_entity_poly.pdbx_seq_one_letter_code
_entity_poly.pdbx_strand_id
1 'polypeptide(L)'
;MDHKKSDLPRLARLGTRGFTLIEVLVAVIVLTVCLVVVMELFSGGLRSGRVSEGYVHAIYHAREKMEDILTDPELAPGSDSGEFADGSSWKVEITAIEEEKDRPFPGKAYGLFQIDLKVSWRDGSRQRHFSLSTIQIARRQSPEEA
;
A
#
# COMPACT_ATOMS: atom_id res chain seq x y z
N MET A 1 83.33 -5.35 -54.76
CA MET A 1 82.53 -6.54 -54.45
C MET A 1 81.83 -6.33 -53.12
N ASP A 2 80.53 -6.61 -53.12
CA ASP A 2 79.66 -7.02 -52.00
C ASP A 2 79.55 -6.11 -50.77
N HIS A 3 78.45 -5.37 -50.62
CA HIS A 3 77.14 -5.85 -50.12
C HIS A 3 77.19 -6.36 -48.68
N LYS A 4 76.82 -5.50 -47.73
CA LYS A 4 75.83 -5.93 -46.73
C LYS A 4 75.01 -4.73 -46.25
N LYS A 5 73.75 -4.74 -46.68
CA LYS A 5 72.72 -3.76 -46.34
C LYS A 5 72.50 -3.74 -44.83
N SER A 6 72.27 -2.54 -44.34
CA SER A 6 71.82 -2.17 -43.00
C SER A 6 70.49 -2.85 -42.64
N ASP A 7 70.51 -3.73 -41.64
CA ASP A 7 69.29 -4.18 -40.96
C ASP A 7 68.97 -3.22 -39.83
N LEU A 8 68.16 -2.20 -40.14
CA LEU A 8 67.50 -1.39 -39.11
C LEU A 8 66.18 -2.06 -38.74
N PRO A 9 65.85 -2.17 -37.44
CA PRO A 9 64.58 -2.74 -37.01
C PRO A 9 63.43 -1.89 -37.55
N ARG A 10 62.49 -2.51 -38.28
CA ARG A 10 61.22 -1.87 -38.61
C ARG A 10 60.50 -1.61 -37.30
N LEU A 11 60.48 -0.35 -36.87
CA LEU A 11 59.61 0.11 -35.79
C LEU A 11 58.18 -0.26 -36.19
N ALA A 12 57.65 -1.28 -35.53
CA ALA A 12 56.24 -1.64 -35.64
C ALA A 12 55.46 -0.37 -35.28
N ARG A 13 54.77 0.22 -36.25
CA ARG A 13 53.78 1.26 -35.96
C ARG A 13 52.71 0.58 -35.11
N LEU A 14 52.78 0.77 -33.80
CA LEU A 14 51.62 0.60 -32.93
C LEU A 14 50.60 1.62 -33.41
N GLY A 15 49.68 1.17 -34.26
CA GLY A 15 48.64 2.01 -34.83
C GLY A 15 47.90 2.70 -33.70
N THR A 16 47.95 4.02 -33.66
CA THR A 16 47.12 4.84 -32.80
C THR A 16 45.67 4.64 -33.23
N ARG A 17 44.98 3.71 -32.56
CA ARG A 17 43.54 3.50 -32.70
C ARG A 17 42.84 4.72 -32.10
N GLY A 18 42.33 5.60 -32.98
CA GLY A 18 41.41 6.66 -32.57
C GLY A 18 40.06 6.06 -32.15
N PHE A 19 39.36 6.76 -31.27
CA PHE A 19 37.99 6.42 -30.88
C PHE A 19 37.07 6.60 -32.08
N THR A 20 36.17 5.65 -32.33
CA THR A 20 35.25 5.77 -33.46
C THR A 20 34.03 6.62 -33.06
N LEU A 21 33.46 7.39 -33.99
CA LEU A 21 32.21 8.12 -33.72
C LEU A 21 31.07 7.18 -33.30
N ILE A 22 31.06 5.95 -33.85
CA ILE A 22 30.08 4.93 -33.48
C ILE A 22 30.25 4.47 -32.03
N GLU A 23 31.46 4.47 -31.48
CA GLU A 23 31.72 4.08 -30.09
C GLU A 23 31.16 5.10 -29.09
N VAL A 24 31.34 6.40 -29.35
CA VAL A 24 30.72 7.46 -28.54
C VAL A 24 29.19 7.39 -28.66
N LEU A 25 28.67 7.16 -29.86
CA LEU A 25 27.23 7.01 -30.07
C LEU A 25 26.65 5.84 -29.28
N VAL A 26 27.29 4.66 -29.36
CA VAL A 26 26.88 3.47 -28.61
C VAL A 26 26.96 3.72 -27.11
N ALA A 27 28.02 4.37 -26.62
CA ALA A 27 28.15 4.73 -25.21
C ALA A 27 27.00 5.63 -24.73
N VAL A 28 26.62 6.64 -25.51
CA VAL A 28 25.49 7.53 -25.19
C VAL A 28 24.16 6.78 -25.23
N ILE A 29 23.96 5.87 -26.18
CA ILE A 29 22.76 5.02 -26.25
C ILE A 29 22.65 4.15 -24.99
N VAL A 30 23.73 3.44 -24.63
CA VAL A 30 23.76 2.59 -23.42
C VAL A 30 23.50 3.43 -22.17
N LEU A 31 24.16 4.58 -22.04
CA LEU A 31 23.96 5.50 -20.92
C LEU A 31 22.49 5.93 -20.80
N THR A 32 21.87 6.30 -21.92
CA THR A 32 20.48 6.75 -21.94
C THR A 32 19.53 5.62 -21.54
N VAL A 33 19.74 4.40 -22.05
CA VAL A 33 18.94 3.22 -21.67
C VAL A 33 19.07 2.94 -20.17
N CYS A 34 20.29 2.95 -19.64
CA CYS A 34 20.53 2.77 -18.20
C CYS A 34 19.81 3.83 -17.38
N LEU A 35 19.85 5.11 -17.79
CA LEU A 35 19.18 6.20 -17.09
C LEU A 35 17.65 6.01 -17.06
N VAL A 36 17.05 5.61 -18.17
CA VAL A 36 15.61 5.33 -18.24
C VAL A 36 15.23 4.20 -17.29
N VAL A 37 16.00 3.10 -17.27
CA VAL A 37 15.76 1.97 -16.36
C VAL A 37 15.85 2.41 -14.90
N VAL A 38 16.86 3.21 -14.54
CA VAL A 38 17.00 3.75 -13.18
C VAL A 38 15.79 4.62 -12.81
N MET A 39 15.34 5.50 -13.70
CA MET A 39 14.19 6.37 -13.46
C MET A 39 12.88 5.57 -13.27
N GLU A 40 12.68 4.51 -14.05
CA GLU A 40 11.55 3.59 -13.92
C GLU A 40 11.56 2.88 -12.55
N LEU A 41 12.72 2.38 -12.10
CA LEU A 41 12.86 1.72 -10.80
C LEU A 41 12.53 2.68 -9.64
N PHE A 42 13.04 3.91 -9.69
CA PHE A 42 12.70 4.93 -8.69
C PHE A 42 11.21 5.28 -8.72
N SER A 43 10.63 5.45 -9.92
CA SER A 43 9.21 5.76 -10.09
C SER A 43 8.31 4.64 -9.55
N GLY A 44 8.70 3.38 -9.79
CA GLY A 44 8.04 2.20 -9.22
C GLY A 44 8.13 2.18 -7.69
N GLY A 45 9.32 2.43 -7.14
CA GLY A 45 9.54 2.51 -5.69
C GLY A 45 8.67 3.58 -5.01
N LEU A 46 8.64 4.80 -5.56
CA LEU A 46 7.81 5.90 -5.04
C LEU A 46 6.32 5.58 -5.11
N ARG A 47 5.86 4.93 -6.18
CA ARG A 47 4.46 4.50 -6.31
C ARG A 47 4.12 3.44 -5.26
N SER A 48 5.00 2.47 -5.04
CA SER A 48 4.84 1.46 -4.01
C SER A 48 4.75 2.08 -2.61
N GLY A 49 5.62 3.05 -2.31
CA GLY A 49 5.62 3.79 -1.04
C GLY A 49 4.29 4.50 -0.76
N ARG A 50 3.73 5.22 -1.74
CA ARG A 50 2.44 5.91 -1.59
C ARG A 50 1.28 4.96 -1.33
N VAL A 51 1.28 3.78 -1.96
CA VAL A 51 0.26 2.76 -1.71
C VAL A 51 0.34 2.31 -0.24
N SER A 52 1.54 2.01 0.24
CA SER A 52 1.76 1.60 1.64
C SER A 52 1.34 2.67 2.64
N GLU A 53 1.65 3.93 2.38
CA GLU A 53 1.22 5.07 3.21
C GLU A 53 -0.30 5.15 3.33
N GLY A 54 -1.02 5.03 2.21
CA GLY A 54 -2.48 5.03 2.21
C GLY A 54 -3.09 3.89 3.04
N TYR A 55 -2.49 2.69 3.00
CA TYR A 55 -2.93 1.58 3.85
C TYR A 55 -2.66 1.84 5.34
N VAL A 56 -1.49 2.35 5.70
CA VAL A 56 -1.17 2.68 7.09
C VAL A 56 -2.16 3.71 7.64
N HIS A 57 -2.47 4.73 6.85
CA HIS A 57 -3.44 5.76 7.24
C HIS A 57 -4.85 5.18 7.42
N ALA A 58 -5.31 4.36 6.46
CA ALA A 58 -6.61 3.71 6.56
C ALA A 58 -6.73 2.77 7.76
N ILE A 59 -5.64 2.06 8.12
CA ILE A 59 -5.59 1.20 9.31
C ILE A 59 -5.68 2.05 10.58
N TYR A 60 -4.99 3.18 10.63
CA TYR A 60 -5.06 4.09 11.77
C TYR A 60 -6.48 4.62 11.97
N HIS A 61 -7.09 5.15 10.91
CA HIS A 61 -8.50 5.60 10.93
C HIS A 61 -9.47 4.50 11.33
N ALA A 62 -9.27 3.28 10.81
CA ALA A 62 -10.10 2.15 11.17
C ALA A 62 -9.99 1.80 12.65
N ARG A 63 -8.79 1.89 13.23
CA ARG A 63 -8.57 1.64 14.66
C ARG A 63 -9.19 2.72 15.53
N GLU A 64 -8.93 3.98 15.21
CA GLU A 64 -9.50 5.13 15.93
C GLU A 64 -11.04 5.04 15.94
N LYS A 65 -11.66 4.86 14.78
CA LYS A 65 -13.11 4.75 14.68
C LYS A 65 -13.66 3.49 15.38
N MET A 66 -12.92 2.39 15.38
CA MET A 66 -13.31 1.18 16.10
C MET A 66 -13.26 1.41 17.62
N GLU A 67 -12.22 2.07 18.12
CA GLU A 67 -12.08 2.40 19.55
C GLU A 67 -13.19 3.34 20.02
N ASP A 68 -13.59 4.32 19.21
CA ASP A 68 -14.75 5.17 19.48
C ASP A 68 -16.03 4.35 19.66
N ILE A 69 -16.29 3.41 18.75
CA ILE A 69 -17.49 2.56 18.79
C ILE A 69 -17.46 1.61 19.99
N LEU A 70 -16.30 1.03 20.30
CA LEU A 70 -16.13 0.12 21.43
C LEU A 70 -16.18 0.82 22.79
N THR A 71 -16.08 2.15 22.82
CA THR A 71 -16.23 2.95 24.04
C THR A 71 -17.71 3.10 24.44
N ASP A 72 -18.65 2.89 23.52
CA ASP A 72 -20.09 2.92 23.82
C ASP A 72 -20.48 1.70 24.68
N PRO A 73 -20.98 1.91 25.92
CA PRO A 73 -21.42 0.81 26.77
C PRO A 73 -22.68 0.10 26.28
N GLU A 74 -23.48 0.72 25.41
CA GLU A 74 -24.74 0.18 24.92
C GLU A 74 -24.75 0.11 23.38
N LEU A 75 -24.77 -1.11 22.83
CA LEU A 75 -24.81 -1.31 21.38
C LEU A 75 -26.21 -1.71 20.91
N ALA A 76 -26.56 -1.21 19.73
CA ALA A 76 -27.75 -1.61 19.00
C ALA A 76 -27.37 -2.05 17.57
N PRO A 77 -28.06 -3.05 17.00
CA PRO A 77 -27.88 -3.42 15.60
C PRO A 77 -28.24 -2.24 14.70
N GLY A 78 -27.44 -2.02 13.67
CA GLY A 78 -27.61 -0.89 12.77
C GLY A 78 -26.43 -0.68 11.86
N SER A 79 -26.52 0.35 11.01
CA SER A 79 -25.41 0.77 10.17
C SER A 79 -25.20 2.26 10.30
N ASP A 80 -23.95 2.67 10.35
CA ASP A 80 -23.56 4.08 10.37
C ASP A 80 -22.47 4.32 9.31
N SER A 81 -22.35 5.56 8.83
CA SER A 81 -21.38 5.92 7.80
C SER A 81 -21.04 7.39 7.85
N GLY A 82 -19.83 7.73 7.42
CA GLY A 82 -19.38 9.10 7.36
C GLY A 82 -18.08 9.26 6.58
N GLU A 83 -17.51 10.45 6.71
CA GLU A 83 -16.26 10.83 6.06
C GLU A 83 -15.27 11.34 7.13
N PHE A 84 -14.00 11.05 6.91
CA PHE A 84 -12.88 11.62 7.66
C PHE A 84 -12.45 12.94 7.01
N ALA A 85 -11.72 13.76 7.76
CA ALA A 85 -11.28 15.08 7.31
C ALA A 85 -10.32 15.04 6.09
N ASP A 86 -9.66 13.90 5.86
CA ASP A 86 -8.76 13.65 4.73
C ASP A 86 -9.51 13.24 3.43
N GLY A 87 -10.84 13.12 3.48
CA GLY A 87 -11.68 12.68 2.37
C GLY A 87 -11.81 11.17 2.22
N SER A 88 -11.25 10.38 3.14
CA SER A 88 -11.55 8.95 3.26
C SER A 88 -12.96 8.76 3.82
N SER A 89 -13.68 7.72 3.40
CA SER A 89 -15.01 7.42 3.90
C SER A 89 -15.01 6.14 4.74
N TRP A 90 -15.93 6.05 5.69
CA TRP A 90 -16.12 4.86 6.50
C TRP A 90 -17.58 4.43 6.54
N LYS A 91 -17.79 3.14 6.70
CA LYS A 91 -19.09 2.52 6.94
C LYS A 91 -18.93 1.44 7.99
N VAL A 92 -19.78 1.46 9.00
CA VAL A 92 -19.87 0.41 10.02
C VAL A 92 -21.22 -0.29 9.94
N GLU A 93 -21.21 -1.58 10.21
CA GLU A 93 -22.39 -2.42 10.34
C GLU A 93 -22.27 -3.19 11.65
N ILE A 94 -23.28 -3.05 12.51
CA ILE A 94 -23.39 -3.71 13.80
C ILE A 94 -24.52 -4.71 13.71
N THR A 95 -24.22 -5.98 13.96
CA THR A 95 -25.19 -7.08 13.94
C THR A 95 -25.20 -7.79 15.28
N ALA A 96 -26.40 -8.09 15.79
CA ALA A 96 -26.52 -8.94 16.96
C ALA A 96 -26.29 -10.41 16.54
N ILE A 97 -25.42 -11.11 17.27
CA ILE A 97 -25.21 -12.54 17.07
C ILE A 97 -26.32 -13.26 17.85
N GLU A 98 -27.15 -14.03 17.15
CA GLU A 98 -28.20 -14.83 17.79
C GLU A 98 -27.58 -15.90 18.71
N GLU A 99 -28.07 -15.95 19.94
CA GLU A 99 -27.65 -16.97 20.91
C GLU A 99 -28.31 -18.31 20.58
N GLU A 100 -27.52 -19.38 20.59
CA GLU A 100 -28.04 -20.73 20.40
C GLU A 100 -28.93 -21.10 21.59
N LYS A 101 -30.14 -21.64 21.31
CA LYS A 101 -31.19 -21.88 22.33
C LYS A 101 -30.71 -22.71 23.54
N ASP A 102 -29.72 -23.57 23.33
CA ASP A 102 -29.17 -24.47 24.36
C ASP A 102 -27.99 -23.86 25.14
N ARG A 103 -27.48 -22.67 24.75
CA ARG A 103 -26.42 -21.93 25.45
C ARG A 103 -26.68 -20.42 25.44
N PRO A 104 -27.69 -19.95 26.19
CA PRO A 104 -27.95 -18.53 26.32
C PRO A 104 -26.76 -17.82 27.00
N PHE A 105 -26.48 -16.60 26.54
CA PHE A 105 -25.46 -15.76 27.14
C PHE A 105 -25.90 -15.33 28.56
N PRO A 106 -25.02 -15.38 29.57
CA PRO A 106 -25.39 -15.04 30.93
C PRO A 106 -25.71 -13.55 31.07
N GLY A 107 -27.00 -13.26 31.24
CA GLY A 107 -27.53 -11.90 31.50
C GLY A 107 -28.36 -11.37 30.34
N LYS A 108 -29.70 -11.29 30.52
CA LYS A 108 -30.65 -10.79 29.51
C LYS A 108 -30.36 -9.35 29.02
N ALA A 109 -29.59 -8.59 29.79
CA ALA A 109 -29.23 -7.22 29.47
C ALA A 109 -28.01 -7.11 28.54
N TYR A 110 -27.24 -8.17 28.35
CA TYR A 110 -26.04 -8.17 27.51
C TYR A 110 -26.26 -9.03 26.25
N GLY A 111 -25.51 -8.74 25.20
CA GLY A 111 -25.53 -9.49 23.95
C GLY A 111 -24.16 -9.48 23.29
N LEU A 112 -23.96 -10.44 22.39
CA LEU A 112 -22.82 -10.46 21.48
C LEU A 112 -23.17 -9.68 20.22
N PHE A 113 -22.32 -8.73 19.88
CA PHE A 113 -22.45 -7.92 18.67
C PHE A 113 -21.22 -8.10 17.80
N GLN A 114 -21.42 -8.35 16.52
CA GLN A 114 -20.37 -8.26 15.52
C GLN A 114 -20.39 -6.86 14.92
N ILE A 115 -19.22 -6.23 14.89
CA ILE A 115 -19.01 -4.88 14.37
C ILE A 115 -18.07 -5.01 13.19
N ASP A 116 -18.57 -4.69 12.00
CA ASP A 116 -17.84 -4.71 10.73
C ASP A 116 -17.61 -3.28 10.25
N LEU A 117 -16.38 -2.78 10.35
CA LEU A 117 -15.97 -1.46 9.89
C LEU A 117 -15.21 -1.55 8.58
N LYS A 118 -15.58 -0.71 7.61
CA LYS A 118 -14.90 -0.57 6.32
C LYS A 118 -14.49 0.87 6.11
N VAL A 119 -13.20 1.11 5.94
CA VAL A 119 -12.62 2.40 5.55
C VAL A 119 -12.24 2.35 4.07
N SER A 120 -12.64 3.35 3.29
CA SER A 120 -12.41 3.44 1.85
C SER A 120 -11.72 4.76 1.49
N TRP A 121 -10.74 4.70 0.60
CA TRP A 121 -10.00 5.88 0.14
C TRP A 121 -9.67 5.77 -1.35
N ARG A 122 -9.23 6.89 -1.93
CA ARG A 122 -8.83 6.96 -3.34
C ARG A 122 -7.31 6.96 -3.47
N ASP A 123 -6.78 6.06 -4.28
CA ASP A 123 -5.37 5.97 -4.67
C ASP A 123 -5.27 6.21 -6.19
N GLY A 124 -5.01 7.46 -6.57
CA GLY A 124 -5.07 7.90 -7.97
C GLY A 124 -6.49 7.75 -8.55
N SER A 125 -6.65 6.86 -9.54
CA SER A 125 -7.96 6.54 -10.13
C SER A 125 -8.64 5.32 -9.50
N ARG A 126 -7.97 4.61 -8.58
CA ARG A 126 -8.50 3.39 -7.97
C ARG A 126 -9.09 3.70 -6.61
N GLN A 127 -10.28 3.16 -6.33
CA GLN A 127 -10.82 3.12 -4.98
C GLN A 127 -10.28 1.89 -4.26
N ARG A 128 -9.79 2.07 -3.05
CA ARG A 128 -9.30 1.01 -2.17
C ARG A 128 -10.12 1.02 -0.89
N HIS A 129 -10.05 -0.11 -0.18
CA HIS A 129 -10.69 -0.24 1.12
C HIS A 129 -9.87 -1.14 2.06
N PHE A 130 -10.10 -0.96 3.35
CA PHE A 130 -9.61 -1.80 4.44
C PHE A 130 -10.79 -2.09 5.36
N SER A 131 -10.91 -3.34 5.79
CA SER A 131 -11.99 -3.77 6.69
C SER A 131 -11.41 -4.30 8.00
N LEU A 132 -12.08 -3.98 9.09
CA LEU A 132 -11.79 -4.46 10.43
C LEU A 132 -13.08 -4.99 11.05
N SER A 133 -13.04 -6.21 11.56
CA SER A 133 -14.18 -6.86 12.19
C SER A 133 -13.82 -7.25 13.62
N THR A 134 -14.74 -7.02 14.56
CA THR A 134 -14.59 -7.44 15.95
C THR A 134 -15.91 -7.95 16.50
N ILE A 135 -15.83 -8.74 17.58
CA ILE A 135 -16.99 -9.18 18.35
C ILE A 135 -16.87 -8.56 19.73
N GLN A 136 -17.91 -7.85 20.15
CA GLN A 136 -17.97 -7.17 21.43
C GLN A 136 -19.17 -7.67 22.24
N ILE A 137 -18.94 -7.84 23.55
CA ILE A 137 -20.03 -8.00 24.51
C ILE A 137 -20.42 -6.61 24.97
N ALA A 138 -21.66 -6.22 24.75
CA ALA A 138 -22.18 -4.93 25.17
C ALA A 138 -23.58 -5.08 25.75
N ARG A 139 -24.02 -4.07 26.49
CA ARG A 139 -25.41 -4.04 26.94
C ARG A 139 -26.31 -3.82 25.73
N ARG A 140 -27.40 -4.58 25.62
CA ARG A 140 -28.43 -4.34 24.62
C ARG A 140 -29.13 -3.04 25.00
N GLN A 141 -29.19 -2.07 24.10
CA GLN A 141 -30.07 -0.92 24.28
C GLN A 141 -31.51 -1.43 24.47
N SER A 142 -32.15 -1.01 25.56
CA SER A 142 -33.55 -1.36 25.79
C SER A 142 -34.39 -0.55 24.80
N PRO A 143 -35.36 -1.15 24.07
CA PRO A 143 -36.27 -0.36 23.27
C PRO A 143 -36.97 0.62 24.22
N GLU A 144 -36.76 1.91 24.03
CA GLU A 144 -37.51 2.94 24.73
C GLU A 144 -38.98 2.73 24.34
N GLU A 145 -39.80 2.23 25.29
CA GLU A 145 -41.24 2.09 25.12
C GLU A 145 -41.83 3.50 24.92
N ALA A 146 -42.16 3.83 23.67
CA ALA A 146 -42.94 5.00 23.28
C ALA A 146 -44.44 4.79 23.52
#